data_AF-A0A965D836-F1
#
_entry.id   AF-A0A965D836-F1
#
_cell.length_a   1.000
_cell.length_b   1.000
_cell.length_c   1.000
_cell.angle_alpha   90.00
_cell.angle_beta   90.00
_cell.angle_gamma   90.00
#
_symmetry.space_group_name_H-M   'P 1'
#
loop_
_entity.id
_entity.type
_entity.pdbx_description
1 polymer ?
#
loop_
_entity_poly.entity_id
_entity_poly.type
_entity_poly.pdbx_seq_one_letter_code
_entity_poly.pdbx_strand_id
1 'polypeptide(L)'
;MVVRRLLWMGWLLGVTLGLEGCASWLPQASTDPVYFTTFEQARRAIESIQPGRTRVQDLKDLHLDTVQQPNTVVMSYADILRRVMGGSVLAKHDLAPGIVHCIEAHDACRGLEYSITSIHKDRVGSFWLDFINFKRETVTSGWRFNALVLSVDGVVVYRSWGGQPEVNQVDRQRNPLGPLQE
;
A
#
# COMPACT_ATOMS: atom_id res chain seq x y z
N MET A 1 -57.88 17.74 -23.44
CA MET A 1 -56.87 18.40 -22.57
C MET A 1 -56.18 17.45 -21.58
N VAL A 2 -56.84 16.39 -21.09
CA VAL A 2 -56.28 15.45 -20.08
C VAL A 2 -55.13 14.59 -20.63
N VAL A 3 -55.24 14.08 -21.87
CA VAL A 3 -54.20 13.23 -22.51
C VAL A 3 -52.87 13.97 -22.71
N ARG A 4 -52.90 15.27 -23.03
CA ARG A 4 -51.69 16.09 -23.22
C ARG A 4 -50.94 16.34 -21.89
N ARG A 5 -51.68 16.41 -20.78
CA ARG A 5 -51.09 16.52 -19.43
C ARG A 5 -50.46 15.21 -18.97
N LEU A 6 -51.08 14.05 -19.26
CA LEU A 6 -50.51 12.73 -18.95
C LEU A 6 -49.23 12.44 -19.75
N LEU A 7 -49.19 12.82 -21.03
CA LEU A 7 -47.97 12.70 -21.86
C LEU A 7 -46.83 13.60 -21.37
N TRP A 8 -47.12 14.84 -20.95
CA TRP A 8 -46.13 15.73 -20.35
C TRP A 8 -45.62 15.22 -19.00
N MET A 9 -46.49 14.62 -18.18
CA MET A 9 -46.11 14.09 -16.87
C MET A 9 -45.27 12.81 -17.00
N GLY A 10 -45.53 11.96 -18.00
CA GLY A 10 -44.68 10.82 -18.34
C GLY A 10 -43.31 11.22 -18.88
N TRP A 11 -43.23 12.31 -19.66
CA TRP A 11 -41.96 12.83 -20.16
C TRP A 11 -41.11 13.47 -19.05
N LEU A 12 -41.74 14.19 -18.11
CA LEU A 12 -41.07 14.74 -16.93
C LEU A 12 -40.53 13.64 -15.99
N LEU A 13 -41.28 12.55 -15.76
CA LEU A 13 -40.80 11.41 -14.97
C LEU A 13 -39.63 10.66 -15.65
N GLY A 14 -39.67 10.53 -16.98
CA GLY A 14 -38.57 9.91 -17.73
C GLY A 14 -37.26 10.70 -17.66
N VAL A 15 -37.34 12.03 -17.66
CA VAL A 15 -36.16 12.92 -17.56
C VAL A 15 -35.55 12.88 -16.16
N THR A 16 -36.36 12.80 -15.09
CA THR A 16 -35.84 12.71 -13.71
C THR A 16 -35.13 11.38 -13.44
N LEU A 17 -35.63 10.27 -13.99
CA LEU A 17 -35.00 8.94 -13.85
C LEU A 17 -33.70 8.80 -14.67
N GLY A 18 -33.51 9.58 -15.74
CA GLY A 18 -32.30 9.54 -16.55
C GLY A 18 -31.08 10.28 -15.95
N LEU A 19 -31.30 11.17 -14.98
CA LEU A 19 -30.24 12.01 -14.41
C LEU A 19 -29.51 11.38 -13.21
N GLU A 20 -30.11 10.40 -12.53
CA GLU A 20 -29.52 9.77 -11.34
C GLU A 20 -28.51 8.65 -11.67
N GLY A 21 -28.40 8.23 -12.94
CA GLY A 21 -27.54 7.13 -13.36
C GLY A 21 -26.03 7.45 -13.46
N CYS A 22 -25.65 8.72 -13.60
CA CYS A 22 -24.27 9.09 -13.96
C CYS A 22 -23.29 9.21 -12.79
N ALA A 23 -23.77 9.24 -11.54
CA ALA A 23 -22.89 9.40 -10.37
C ALA A 23 -22.17 8.10 -9.98
N SER A 24 -22.67 6.93 -10.39
CA SER A 24 -22.08 5.62 -10.05
C SER A 24 -20.92 5.18 -10.97
N TRP A 25 -20.60 5.97 -12.00
CA TRP A 25 -19.66 5.55 -13.05
C TRP A 25 -18.22 6.04 -12.87
N LEU A 26 -17.90 6.58 -11.70
CA LEU A 26 -16.55 7.03 -11.38
C LEU A 26 -15.65 5.82 -11.09
N PRO A 27 -14.45 5.75 -11.69
CA PRO A 27 -13.55 4.62 -11.49
C PRO A 27 -13.02 4.61 -10.06
N GLN A 28 -13.08 3.44 -9.43
CA GLN A 28 -12.48 3.16 -8.13
C GLN A 28 -11.32 2.17 -8.32
N ALA A 29 -10.29 2.35 -7.51
CA ALA A 29 -9.17 1.40 -7.48
C ALA A 29 -8.86 1.06 -6.03
N SER A 30 -8.71 -0.23 -5.73
CA SER A 30 -8.17 -0.69 -4.45
C SER A 30 -6.98 -1.60 -4.67
N THR A 31 -6.08 -1.56 -3.70
CA THR A 31 -4.99 -2.52 -3.56
C THR A 31 -5.10 -3.05 -2.15
N ASP A 32 -5.48 -4.31 -2.00
CA ASP A 32 -5.70 -4.94 -0.71
C ASP A 32 -4.75 -6.14 -0.53
N PRO A 33 -4.11 -6.25 0.63
CA PRO A 33 -3.27 -7.40 0.95
C PRO A 33 -4.15 -8.62 1.27
N VAL A 34 -3.65 -9.81 0.95
CA VAL A 34 -4.43 -11.05 1.09
C VAL A 34 -4.57 -11.51 2.55
N TYR A 35 -3.52 -11.37 3.36
CA TYR A 35 -3.44 -11.98 4.70
C TYR A 35 -3.56 -10.99 5.86
N PHE A 36 -3.38 -9.70 5.61
CA PHE A 36 -3.33 -8.66 6.65
C PHE A 36 -4.37 -7.58 6.40
N THR A 37 -5.50 -7.60 7.10
CA THR A 37 -6.56 -6.59 6.87
C THR A 37 -6.24 -5.23 7.49
N THR A 38 -5.41 -5.22 8.54
CA THR A 38 -5.08 -4.00 9.29
C THR A 38 -3.58 -3.85 9.51
N PHE A 39 -3.12 -2.60 9.61
CA PHE A 39 -1.75 -2.27 9.98
C PHE A 39 -1.31 -2.99 11.27
N GLU A 40 -2.18 -3.03 12.28
CA GLU A 40 -1.90 -3.68 13.57
C GLU A 40 -1.75 -5.20 13.47
N GLN A 41 -2.43 -5.85 12.53
CA GLN A 41 -2.25 -7.28 12.30
C GLN A 41 -0.85 -7.56 11.75
N ALA A 42 -0.40 -6.78 10.75
CA ALA A 42 0.94 -6.89 10.20
C ALA A 42 2.03 -6.56 11.24
N ARG A 43 1.81 -5.52 12.05
CA ARG A 43 2.70 -5.15 13.16
C ARG A 43 2.89 -6.30 14.14
N ARG A 44 1.79 -6.90 14.62
CA ARG A 44 1.83 -8.02 15.57
C ARG A 44 2.53 -9.25 15.01
N ALA A 45 2.34 -9.55 13.72
CA ALA A 45 3.04 -10.66 13.08
C ALA A 45 4.56 -10.45 13.12
N ILE A 46 5.05 -9.27 12.75
CA ILE A 46 6.49 -8.96 12.83
C ILE A 46 6.98 -8.96 14.28
N GLU A 47 6.22 -8.41 15.22
CA GLU A 47 6.61 -8.35 16.63
C GLU A 47 6.72 -9.72 17.30
N SER A 48 5.92 -10.69 16.84
CA SER A 48 5.94 -12.07 17.34
C SER A 48 7.24 -12.83 17.00
N ILE A 49 7.99 -12.36 16.00
CA ILE A 49 9.28 -12.94 15.61
C ILE A 49 10.29 -12.67 16.74
N GLN A 50 10.91 -13.73 17.23
CA GLN A 50 11.93 -13.68 18.28
C GLN A 50 13.32 -13.84 17.66
N PRO A 51 14.14 -12.78 17.62
CA PRO A 51 15.53 -12.87 17.15
C PRO A 51 16.32 -13.92 17.94
N GLY A 52 17.12 -14.72 17.23
CA GLY A 52 17.91 -15.83 17.76
C GLY A 52 17.13 -17.14 17.98
N ARG A 53 15.80 -17.16 17.77
CA ARG A 53 14.96 -18.34 17.97
C ARG A 53 14.12 -18.70 16.74
N THR A 54 13.43 -17.72 16.19
CA THR A 54 12.55 -17.93 15.03
C THR A 54 13.39 -18.25 13.79
N ARG A 55 12.99 -19.28 13.04
CA ARG A 55 13.61 -19.65 11.77
C ARG A 55 12.84 -19.03 10.61
N VAL A 56 13.51 -18.84 9.48
CA VAL A 56 12.88 -18.35 8.25
C VAL A 56 11.74 -19.27 7.80
N GLN A 57 11.84 -20.57 8.05
CA GLN A 57 10.80 -21.55 7.75
C GLN A 57 9.51 -21.36 8.57
N ASP A 58 9.62 -20.77 9.76
CA ASP A 58 8.48 -20.51 10.66
C ASP A 58 7.71 -19.25 10.22
N LEU A 59 8.29 -18.41 9.35
CA LEU A 59 7.64 -17.19 8.85
C LEU A 59 6.40 -17.49 8.00
N LYS A 60 6.33 -18.69 7.40
CA LYS A 60 5.13 -19.14 6.68
C LYS A 60 3.89 -19.21 7.59
N ASP A 61 4.09 -19.55 8.87
CA ASP A 61 3.00 -19.67 9.84
C ASP A 61 2.48 -18.30 10.28
N LEU A 62 3.26 -17.24 10.00
CA LEU A 62 2.92 -15.84 10.25
C LEU A 62 2.43 -15.10 9.00
N HIS A 63 2.27 -15.79 7.88
CA HIS A 63 2.00 -15.18 6.57
C HIS A 63 3.06 -14.21 6.07
N LEU A 64 4.32 -14.49 6.40
CA LEU A 64 5.49 -13.69 6.08
C LEU A 64 6.51 -14.49 5.24
N ASP A 65 6.09 -15.47 4.46
CA ASP A 65 6.96 -16.12 3.47
C ASP A 65 6.83 -15.47 2.09
N THR A 66 7.76 -15.78 1.19
CA THR A 66 7.77 -15.22 -0.17
C THR A 66 6.63 -15.72 -1.06
N VAL A 67 5.94 -16.79 -0.64
CA VAL A 67 4.80 -17.35 -1.37
C VAL A 67 3.51 -16.61 -1.01
N GLN A 68 3.27 -16.38 0.29
CA GLN A 68 2.10 -15.68 0.78
C GLN A 68 2.28 -14.16 0.68
N GLN A 69 3.51 -13.67 0.58
CA GLN A 69 3.85 -12.28 0.27
C GLN A 69 4.66 -12.20 -1.04
N PRO A 70 4.01 -12.31 -2.22
CA PRO A 70 4.67 -12.43 -3.53
C PRO A 70 5.46 -11.20 -4.00
N ASN A 71 5.41 -10.08 -3.27
CA ASN A 71 6.18 -8.86 -3.57
C ASN A 71 7.24 -8.56 -2.48
N THR A 72 7.65 -9.58 -1.72
CA THR A 72 8.72 -9.46 -0.73
C THR A 72 10.07 -9.33 -1.43
N VAL A 73 10.84 -8.30 -1.07
CA VAL A 73 12.19 -8.11 -1.59
C VAL A 73 13.15 -9.02 -0.83
N VAL A 74 13.79 -9.94 -1.55
CA VAL A 74 14.84 -10.79 -1.00
C VAL A 74 16.18 -10.09 -1.19
N MET A 75 16.80 -9.68 -0.09
CA MET A 75 18.05 -8.93 -0.08
C MET A 75 19.25 -9.88 0.04
N SER A 76 20.24 -9.68 -0.83
CA SER A 76 21.56 -10.26 -0.70
C SER A 76 22.42 -9.51 0.31
N TYR A 77 23.58 -10.08 0.69
CA TYR A 77 24.57 -9.39 1.51
C TYR A 77 24.94 -8.00 0.94
N ALA A 78 25.13 -7.90 -0.39
CA ALA A 78 25.47 -6.63 -1.03
C ALA A 78 24.36 -5.58 -0.90
N ASP A 79 23.09 -5.98 -0.95
CA ASP A 79 21.95 -5.07 -0.77
C ASP A 79 21.88 -4.56 0.66
N ILE A 80 22.09 -5.45 1.63
CA ILE A 80 22.10 -5.13 3.07
C ILE A 80 23.25 -4.16 3.35
N LEU A 81 24.45 -4.47 2.87
CA LEU A 81 25.62 -3.62 3.06
C LEU A 81 25.43 -2.23 2.44
N ARG A 82 24.89 -2.14 1.22
CA ARG A 82 24.58 -0.85 0.58
C ARG A 82 23.58 -0.03 1.39
N ARG A 83 22.56 -0.66 1.97
CA ARG A 83 21.55 0.03 2.79
C ARG A 83 22.11 0.54 4.11
N VAL A 84 22.95 -0.26 4.77
CA VAL A 84 23.58 0.11 6.06
C VAL A 84 24.64 1.19 5.85
N MET A 85 25.48 1.04 4.82
CA MET A 85 26.60 1.97 4.55
C MET A 85 26.18 3.23 3.81
N GLY A 86 25.09 3.19 3.04
CA GLY A 86 24.64 4.29 2.18
C GLY A 86 23.96 5.45 2.90
N GLY A 87 23.67 5.32 4.20
CA GLY A 87 22.90 6.32 4.96
C GLY A 87 23.69 7.11 6.01
N SER A 88 24.87 6.66 6.44
CA SER A 88 25.54 7.27 7.60
C SER A 88 26.99 6.81 7.80
N VAL A 89 27.82 7.71 8.34
CA VAL A 89 29.10 7.38 9.00
C VAL A 89 28.80 6.79 10.40
N LEU A 90 27.95 5.76 10.48
CA LEU A 90 27.77 5.02 11.73
C LEU A 90 28.92 4.03 11.84
N ALA A 91 29.63 4.08 12.96
CA ALA A 91 30.59 3.03 13.25
C ALA A 91 29.81 1.75 13.60
N LYS A 92 30.44 0.59 13.37
CA LYS A 92 29.83 -0.72 13.59
C LYS A 92 29.20 -0.88 14.98
N HIS A 93 29.70 -0.16 15.98
CA HIS A 93 29.19 -0.18 17.36
C HIS A 93 27.84 0.51 17.58
N ASP A 94 27.41 1.38 16.66
CA ASP A 94 26.13 2.08 16.75
C ASP A 94 24.99 1.26 16.13
N LEU A 95 25.33 0.19 15.42
CA LEU A 95 24.38 -0.71 14.79
C LEU A 95 23.79 -1.67 15.82
N ALA A 96 22.50 -1.99 15.65
CA ALA A 96 21.85 -3.00 16.48
C ALA A 96 22.61 -4.34 16.37
N PRO A 97 22.77 -5.09 17.48
CA PRO A 97 23.59 -6.32 17.49
C PRO A 97 23.22 -7.33 16.41
N GLY A 98 21.92 -7.46 16.07
CA GLY A 98 21.45 -8.34 15.01
C GLY A 98 21.90 -7.93 13.60
N ILE A 99 22.03 -6.62 13.35
CA ILE A 99 22.55 -6.09 12.08
C ILE A 99 24.05 -6.40 11.98
N VAL A 100 24.79 -6.16 13.07
CA VAL A 100 26.22 -6.46 13.16
C VAL A 100 26.48 -7.93 12.89
N HIS A 101 25.75 -8.81 13.56
CA HIS A 101 25.85 -10.27 13.38
C HIS A 101 25.57 -10.69 11.93
N CYS A 102 24.58 -10.07 11.26
CA CYS A 102 24.33 -10.34 9.85
C CYS A 102 25.50 -9.91 8.96
N ILE A 103 26.05 -8.72 9.16
CA ILE A 103 27.18 -8.23 8.35
C ILE A 103 28.43 -9.12 8.53
N GLU A 104 28.69 -9.58 9.75
CA GLU A 104 29.81 -10.49 10.05
C GLU A 104 29.64 -11.88 9.43
N ALA A 105 28.41 -12.29 9.14
CA ALA A 105 28.11 -13.61 8.57
C ALA A 105 28.21 -13.67 7.02
N HIS A 106 28.49 -12.54 6.35
CA HIS A 106 28.72 -12.47 4.90
C HIS A 106 27.61 -13.17 4.08
N ASP A 107 27.94 -14.19 3.29
CA ASP A 107 27.01 -14.86 2.37
C ASP A 107 25.86 -15.62 3.05
N ALA A 108 26.02 -15.94 4.34
CA ALA A 108 24.97 -16.54 5.17
C ALA A 108 23.88 -15.53 5.58
N CYS A 109 24.17 -14.23 5.46
CA CYS A 109 23.23 -13.16 5.78
C CYS A 109 22.24 -12.93 4.62
N ARG A 110 20.94 -13.03 4.96
CA ARG A 110 19.83 -12.81 4.04
C ARG A 110 18.80 -11.89 4.66
N GLY A 111 18.27 -10.98 3.85
CA GLY A 111 17.23 -10.05 4.27
C GLY A 111 15.91 -10.31 3.53
N LEU A 112 14.80 -10.09 4.23
CA LEU A 112 13.46 -10.05 3.67
C LEU A 112 12.86 -8.69 4.01
N GLU A 113 12.52 -7.93 2.98
CA GLU A 113 11.79 -6.67 3.13
C GLU A 113 10.37 -6.82 2.60
N TYR A 114 9.42 -6.58 3.50
CA TYR A 114 8.00 -6.63 3.23
C TYR A 114 7.50 -5.21 2.98
N SER A 115 6.74 -5.02 1.90
CA SER A 115 5.93 -3.83 1.68
C SER A 115 4.49 -4.25 1.49
N ILE A 116 3.68 -4.05 2.54
CA ILE A 116 2.29 -4.48 2.62
C ILE A 116 1.44 -3.23 2.69
N THR A 117 0.49 -3.08 1.78
CA THR A 117 -0.30 -1.86 1.67
C THR A 117 -1.76 -2.20 1.42
N SER A 118 -2.67 -1.53 2.15
CA SER A 118 -4.09 -1.47 1.78
C SER A 118 -4.38 -0.03 1.42
N ILE A 119 -4.68 0.24 0.15
CA ILE A 119 -4.91 1.60 -0.34
C ILE A 119 -6.16 1.60 -1.22
N HIS A 120 -7.13 2.43 -0.83
CA HIS A 120 -8.34 2.70 -1.59
C HIS A 120 -8.25 4.08 -2.21
N LYS A 121 -8.55 4.18 -3.50
CA LYS A 121 -8.58 5.44 -4.24
C LYS A 121 -9.97 5.63 -4.83
N ASP A 122 -10.67 6.62 -4.29
CA ASP A 122 -12.00 7.00 -4.71
C ASP A 122 -11.95 8.33 -5.46
N ARG A 123 -12.47 8.32 -6.69
CA ARG A 123 -12.68 9.53 -7.48
C ARG A 123 -13.95 10.21 -6.98
N VAL A 124 -13.84 11.46 -6.54
CA VAL A 124 -14.97 12.25 -6.04
C VAL A 124 -15.19 13.48 -6.91
N GLY A 125 -16.45 13.77 -7.25
CA GLY A 125 -16.81 14.97 -8.02
C GLY A 125 -17.85 14.72 -9.11
N SER A 126 -17.96 15.69 -10.03
CA SER A 126 -18.87 15.60 -11.18
C SER A 126 -18.21 14.82 -12.31
N PHE A 127 -18.85 13.74 -12.76
CA PHE A 127 -18.44 12.95 -13.92
C PHE A 127 -18.13 13.82 -15.14
N TRP A 128 -18.97 14.82 -15.42
CA TRP A 128 -18.77 15.70 -16.57
C TRP A 128 -17.49 16.52 -16.45
N LEU A 129 -17.22 17.13 -15.29
CA LEU A 129 -16.00 17.93 -15.09
C LEU A 129 -14.70 17.09 -15.13
N ASP A 130 -14.77 15.80 -14.77
CA ASP A 130 -13.65 14.84 -14.90
C ASP A 130 -13.52 14.34 -16.35
N PHE A 131 -14.63 14.14 -17.08
CA PHE A 131 -14.62 13.71 -18.49
C PHE A 131 -13.97 14.75 -19.42
N ILE A 132 -14.27 16.04 -19.21
CA ILE A 132 -13.59 17.14 -19.91
C ILE A 132 -12.28 17.58 -19.22
N ASN A 133 -11.81 16.79 -18.25
CA ASN A 133 -10.52 16.94 -17.54
C ASN A 133 -10.28 18.29 -16.86
N PHE A 134 -11.31 19.09 -16.59
CA PHE A 134 -11.17 20.44 -16.01
C PHE A 134 -10.88 20.40 -14.50
N LYS A 135 -11.46 19.43 -13.79
CA LYS A 135 -11.26 19.26 -12.35
C LYS A 135 -11.34 17.78 -12.00
N ARG A 136 -10.32 17.30 -11.28
CA ARG A 136 -10.23 15.94 -10.76
C ARG A 136 -9.89 15.99 -9.27
N GLU A 137 -10.67 15.30 -8.46
CA GLU A 137 -10.42 15.16 -7.03
C GLU A 137 -10.41 13.66 -6.68
N THR A 138 -9.32 13.19 -6.09
CA THR A 138 -9.15 11.79 -5.70
C THR A 138 -8.87 11.72 -4.20
N VAL A 139 -9.70 10.97 -3.49
CA VAL A 139 -9.48 10.67 -2.07
C VAL A 139 -8.76 9.34 -1.99
N THR A 140 -7.57 9.34 -1.42
CA THR A 140 -6.78 8.14 -1.14
C THR A 140 -6.83 7.85 0.35
N SER A 141 -7.35 6.69 0.72
CA SER A 141 -7.41 6.22 2.11
C SER A 141 -6.71 4.87 2.28
N GLY A 142 -6.31 4.51 3.50
CA GLY A 142 -5.78 3.19 3.82
C GLY A 142 -4.57 3.22 4.75
N TRP A 143 -3.62 2.30 4.57
CA TRP A 143 -2.39 2.19 5.36
C TRP A 143 -1.25 1.57 4.56
N ARG A 144 -0.01 1.84 4.99
CA ARG A 144 1.22 1.29 4.40
C ARG A 144 2.10 0.73 5.50
N PHE A 145 2.54 -0.50 5.36
CA PHE A 145 3.39 -1.18 6.33
C PHE A 145 4.65 -1.66 5.63
N ASN A 146 5.80 -1.36 6.22
CA ASN A 146 7.08 -1.85 5.76
C ASN A 146 7.77 -2.59 6.90
N ALA A 147 8.41 -3.71 6.62
CA ALA A 147 9.18 -4.44 7.62
C ALA A 147 10.44 -5.03 7.03
N LEU A 148 11.47 -5.14 7.86
CA LEU A 148 12.75 -5.75 7.51
C LEU A 148 13.04 -6.88 8.50
N VAL A 149 13.32 -8.06 7.97
CA VAL A 149 13.77 -9.22 8.74
C VAL A 149 15.12 -9.66 8.18
N LEU A 150 16.13 -9.73 9.05
CA LEU A 150 17.44 -10.26 8.69
C LEU A 150 17.63 -11.62 9.33
N SER A 151 18.28 -12.53 8.61
CA SER A 151 18.56 -13.87 9.06
C SER A 151 19.99 -14.29 8.72
N VAL A 152 20.56 -15.16 9.55
CA VAL A 152 21.86 -15.81 9.35
C VAL A 152 21.62 -17.31 9.45
N ASP A 153 22.06 -18.07 8.43
CA ASP A 153 21.87 -19.52 8.36
C ASP A 153 20.42 -19.98 8.61
N GLY A 154 19.46 -19.17 8.14
CA GLY A 154 18.03 -19.43 8.30
C GLY A 154 17.44 -19.13 9.68
N VAL A 155 18.21 -18.55 10.61
CA VAL A 155 17.73 -18.04 11.91
C VAL A 155 17.59 -16.54 11.85
N VAL A 156 16.45 -15.99 12.27
CA VAL A 156 16.23 -14.55 12.30
C VAL A 156 17.14 -13.91 13.36
N VAL A 157 17.92 -12.91 12.99
CA VAL A 157 18.84 -12.17 13.88
C VAL A 157 18.39 -10.75 14.16
N TYR A 158 17.56 -10.17 13.29
CA TYR A 158 17.06 -8.81 13.44
C TYR A 158 15.66 -8.68 12.83
N ARG A 159 14.83 -7.83 13.44
CA ARG A 159 13.55 -7.42 12.90
C ARG A 159 13.31 -5.94 13.13
N SER A 160 12.68 -5.28 12.17
CA SER A 160 12.12 -3.94 12.33
C SER A 160 10.86 -3.79 11.50
N TRP A 161 10.03 -2.84 11.88
CA TRP A 161 8.84 -2.45 11.14
C TRP A 161 8.70 -0.93 11.15
N GLY A 162 7.92 -0.41 10.21
CA GLY A 162 7.57 0.99 10.08
C GLY A 162 6.44 1.17 9.07
N GLY A 163 6.17 2.42 8.71
CA GLY A 163 5.14 2.76 7.72
C GLY A 163 4.18 3.83 8.20
N GLN A 164 3.01 3.86 7.58
CA GLN A 164 1.93 4.82 7.80
C GLN A 164 0.68 4.05 8.26
N PRO A 165 0.31 4.11 9.56
CA PRO A 165 -0.86 3.41 10.07
C PRO A 165 -2.18 3.95 9.51
N GLU A 166 -2.18 5.21 9.10
CA GLU A 166 -3.30 5.84 8.41
C GLU A 166 -2.76 6.68 7.24
N VAL A 167 -3.38 6.49 6.08
CA VAL A 167 -3.24 7.31 4.89
C VAL A 167 -4.60 7.93 4.64
N ASN A 168 -4.64 9.25 4.58
CA ASN A 168 -5.83 10.00 4.19
C ASN A 168 -5.35 11.24 3.42
N GLN A 169 -5.47 11.20 2.10
CA GLN A 169 -4.93 12.20 1.20
C GLN A 169 -6.01 12.62 0.19
N VAL A 170 -6.08 13.91 -0.10
CA VAL A 170 -7.01 14.47 -1.09
C VAL A 170 -6.20 15.16 -2.16
N ASP A 171 -6.10 14.52 -3.33
CA ASP A 171 -5.40 15.06 -4.48
C ASP A 171 -6.39 15.86 -5.34
N ARG A 172 -6.12 17.16 -5.49
CA ARG A 172 -6.93 18.09 -6.30
C ARG A 172 -6.13 18.55 -7.51
N GLN A 173 -6.53 18.11 -8.69
CA GLN A 173 -5.99 18.57 -9.96
C GLN A 173 -7.01 19.47 -10.65
N ARG A 174 -6.56 20.63 -11.13
CA ARG A 174 -7.38 21.58 -11.89
C ARG A 174 -6.64 21.93 -13.17
N ASN A 175 -7.19 21.53 -14.31
CA ASN A 175 -6.60 21.82 -15.62
C ASN A 175 -7.47 22.88 -16.30
N PRO A 176 -7.15 24.18 -16.15
CA PRO A 176 -8.01 25.25 -16.67
C PRO A 176 -8.13 25.26 -18.20
N LEU A 177 -7.19 24.63 -18.93
CA LEU A 177 -7.28 24.49 -20.41
C LEU A 177 -7.86 23.12 -20.84
N GLY A 178 -8.33 22.31 -19.89
CA GLY A 178 -8.98 21.02 -20.16
C GLY A 178 -8.10 20.07 -20.99
N PRO A 179 -8.65 19.40 -22.03
CA PRO A 179 -7.94 18.37 -22.80
C PRO A 179 -6.77 18.88 -23.67
N LEU A 180 -6.51 20.19 -23.72
CA LEU A 180 -5.42 20.79 -24.50
C LEU A 180 -4.09 20.91 -23.72
N GLN A 181 -4.05 20.46 -22.46
CA GLN A 181 -2.93 20.63 -21.53
C GLN A 181 -2.05 19.38 -21.35
N GLU A 182 -2.31 18.31 -22.12
CA GLU A 182 -1.67 16.99 -22.03
C GLU A 182 -0.75 16.74 -23.24
#